data_AF-A0A6C0KG61-F1
#
_entry.id   AF-A0A6C0KG61-F1
#
_cell.length_a   1.000
_cell.length_b   1.000
_cell.length_c   1.000
_cell.angle_alpha   90.00
_cell.angle_beta   90.00
_cell.angle_gamma   90.00
#
_symmetry.space_group_name_H-M   'P 1'
#
loop_
_entity.id
_entity.type
_entity.pdbx_description
1 polymer ?
#
loop_
_entity_poly.entity_id
_entity_poly.type
_entity_poly.pdbx_seq_one_letter_code
_entity_poly.pdbx_strand_id
1 'polypeptide(L)'
;MEISEKDLLLNQIQSEIEKINKYLQYKRLEIKKTKKENNFLEMVHDDYEQYYNYIKDQKQQQINQLEFILKYLEKSMEEAGLTEQKVRQTKHEQRTITKKIKQIKKELDEIIKDDD
;
A
#
# COMPACT_ATOMS: atom_id res chain seq x y z
N MET A 1 56.69 44.18 7.03
CA MET A 1 56.07 43.15 7.89
C MET A 1 54.55 43.08 7.67
N GLU A 2 53.82 44.20 7.71
CA GLU A 2 52.35 44.20 7.51
C GLU A 2 51.84 43.60 6.18
N ILE A 3 52.59 43.70 5.08
CA ILE A 3 52.17 43.17 3.77
C ILE A 3 52.20 41.63 3.76
N SER A 4 53.28 41.02 4.29
CA SER A 4 53.38 39.56 4.36
C SER A 4 52.36 38.92 5.29
N GLU A 5 51.98 39.60 6.39
CA GLU A 5 50.93 39.11 7.29
C GLU A 5 49.54 39.19 6.64
N LYS A 6 49.26 40.25 5.88
CA LYS A 6 48.03 40.38 5.08
C LYS A 6 47.95 39.32 3.97
N ASP A 7 49.05 39.04 3.28
CA ASP A 7 49.10 37.98 2.27
C ASP A 7 48.92 36.59 2.87
N LEU A 8 49.48 36.33 4.06
CA LEU A 8 49.26 35.07 4.78
C LEU A 8 47.78 34.88 5.15
N LEU A 9 47.13 35.94 5.64
CA LEU A 9 45.71 35.93 5.99
C LEU A 9 44.83 35.73 4.75
N LEU A 10 45.14 36.38 3.63
CA LEU A 10 44.45 36.20 2.35
C LEU A 10 44.53 34.74 1.88
N ASN A 11 45.72 34.13 1.95
CA ASN A 11 45.91 32.72 1.59
C ASN A 11 45.11 31.77 2.51
N GLN A 12 45.05 32.05 3.81
CA GLN A 12 44.24 31.28 4.76
C GLN A 12 42.75 31.39 4.44
N ILE A 13 42.24 32.60 4.20
CA ILE A 13 40.85 32.83 3.81
C ILE A 13 40.53 32.09 2.52
N GLN A 14 41.42 32.14 1.52
CA GLN A 14 41.20 31.46 0.25
C GLN A 14 41.18 29.93 0.40
N SER A 15 42.08 29.37 1.22
CA SER A 15 42.05 27.94 1.57
C SER A 15 40.75 27.55 2.28
N GLU A 16 40.25 28.36 3.21
CA GLU A 16 38.97 28.08 3.89
C GLU A 16 37.78 28.17 2.93
N ILE A 17 37.76 29.14 2.02
CA ILE A 17 36.75 29.24 0.95
C ILE A 17 36.76 27.97 0.09
N GLU A 18 37.93 27.48 -0.31
CA GLU A 18 38.05 26.24 -1.08
C GLU A 18 37.53 25.01 -0.32
N LYS A 19 37.84 24.91 0.98
CA LYS A 19 37.33 23.82 1.83
C LYS A 19 35.81 23.87 1.93
N ILE A 20 35.24 25.05 2.19
CA ILE A 20 33.78 25.25 2.26
C ILE A 20 33.13 24.88 0.92
N ASN A 21 33.70 25.32 -0.21
CA ASN A 21 33.18 25.00 -1.53
C ASN A 21 33.17 23.49 -1.80
N LYS A 22 34.26 22.77 -1.46
CA LYS A 22 34.31 21.31 -1.58
C LYS A 22 33.27 20.63 -0.70
N TYR A 23 33.11 21.10 0.54
CA TYR A 23 32.10 20.58 1.46
C TYR A 23 30.67 20.78 0.92
N LEU A 24 30.36 21.98 0.43
CA LEU A 24 29.04 22.28 -0.16
C LEU A 24 28.75 21.43 -1.40
N GLN A 25 29.76 21.19 -2.25
CA GLN A 25 29.63 20.28 -3.39
C GLN A 25 29.32 18.85 -2.94
N TYR A 26 30.04 18.34 -1.94
CA TYR A 26 29.76 17.02 -1.36
C TYR A 26 28.33 16.94 -0.80
N LYS A 27 27.92 17.93 0.00
CA LYS A 27 26.56 17.97 0.56
C LYS A 27 25.48 18.05 -0.50
N ARG A 28 25.70 18.79 -1.57
CA ARG A 28 24.77 18.84 -2.71
C ARG A 28 24.61 17.46 -3.36
N LEU A 29 25.70 16.70 -3.51
CA LEU A 29 25.65 15.34 -4.06
C LEU A 29 24.91 14.39 -3.12
N GLU A 30 25.16 14.48 -1.81
CA GLU A 30 24.48 13.69 -0.79
C GLU A 30 22.96 13.93 -0.81
N ILE A 31 22.53 15.20 -0.78
CA ILE A 31 21.11 15.58 -0.87
C ILE A 31 20.48 15.06 -2.17
N LYS A 32 21.21 15.13 -3.29
CA LYS A 32 20.72 14.60 -4.58
C LYS A 32 20.54 13.09 -4.54
N LYS A 33 21.39 12.35 -3.82
CA LYS A 33 21.26 10.90 -3.63
C LYS A 33 20.06 10.58 -2.74
N THR A 34 19.96 11.22 -1.58
CA THR A 34 18.82 11.04 -0.66
C THR A 34 17.50 11.38 -1.34
N LYS A 35 17.44 12.44 -2.14
CA LYS A 35 16.24 12.77 -2.91
C LYS A 35 15.83 11.65 -3.87
N LYS A 36 16.79 11.01 -4.56
CA LYS A 36 16.49 9.87 -5.44
C LYS A 36 15.98 8.67 -4.65
N GLU A 37 16.58 8.40 -3.49
CA GLU A 37 16.16 7.31 -2.60
C GLU A 37 14.74 7.59 -2.08
N ASN A 38 14.43 8.82 -1.68
CA ASN A 38 13.09 9.21 -1.25
C ASN A 38 12.05 9.05 -2.37
N ASN A 39 12.36 9.52 -3.58
CA ASN A 39 11.46 9.33 -4.73
C ASN A 39 11.23 7.83 -5.03
N PHE A 40 12.25 6.99 -4.85
CA PHE A 40 12.10 5.56 -5.00
C PHE A 40 11.19 4.96 -3.93
N LEU A 41 11.38 5.36 -2.66
CA LEU A 41 10.52 4.92 -1.57
C LEU A 41 9.07 5.38 -1.74
N GLU A 42 8.85 6.58 -2.27
CA GLU A 42 7.52 7.11 -2.62
C GLU A 42 6.86 6.26 -3.71
N MET A 43 7.58 5.93 -4.79
CA MET A 43 7.06 5.03 -5.82
C MET A 43 6.73 3.63 -5.25
N VAL A 44 7.59 3.08 -4.40
CA VAL A 44 7.34 1.79 -3.77
C VAL A 44 6.09 1.87 -2.89
N HIS A 45 5.96 2.92 -2.07
CA HIS A 45 4.76 3.17 -1.27
C HIS A 45 3.50 3.22 -2.13
N ASP A 46 3.52 3.97 -3.23
CA ASP A 46 2.39 4.09 -4.15
C ASP A 46 2.01 2.74 -4.78
N ASP A 47 2.99 1.91 -5.14
CA ASP A 47 2.75 0.55 -5.65
C ASP A 47 2.07 -0.33 -4.58
N TYR A 48 2.49 -0.23 -3.32
CA TYR A 48 1.87 -0.95 -2.22
C TYR A 48 0.43 -0.47 -1.97
N GLU A 49 0.17 0.84 -1.98
CA GLU A 49 -1.19 1.37 -1.86
C GLU A 49 -2.11 0.93 -3.01
N GLN A 50 -1.60 0.96 -4.25
CA GLN A 50 -2.38 0.50 -5.41
C GLN A 50 -2.73 -0.98 -5.28
N TYR A 51 -1.76 -1.82 -4.89
CA TYR A 51 -1.98 -3.24 -4.69
C TYR A 51 -2.94 -3.53 -3.53
N TYR A 52 -2.81 -2.79 -2.43
CA TYR A 52 -3.71 -2.84 -1.30
C TYR A 52 -5.16 -2.55 -1.72
N ASN A 53 -5.38 -1.44 -2.42
CA ASN A 53 -6.69 -1.04 -2.92
C ASN A 53 -7.26 -2.10 -3.89
N TYR A 54 -6.42 -2.65 -4.76
CA TYR A 54 -6.80 -3.74 -5.65
C TYR A 54 -7.28 -4.98 -4.88
N ILE A 55 -6.57 -5.41 -3.84
CA ILE A 55 -6.99 -6.57 -3.01
C ILE A 55 -8.32 -6.28 -2.34
N LYS A 56 -8.49 -5.09 -1.78
CA LYS A 56 -9.73 -4.66 -1.13
C LYS A 56 -10.91 -4.75 -2.09
N ASP A 57 -10.76 -4.22 -3.30
CA ASP A 57 -11.78 -4.28 -4.34
C ASP A 57 -12.08 -5.72 -4.78
N GLN A 58 -11.05 -6.54 -4.98
CA GLN A 58 -11.22 -7.96 -5.34
C GLN A 58 -12.00 -8.73 -4.27
N LYS A 59 -11.69 -8.54 -2.99
CA LYS A 59 -12.42 -9.20 -1.89
C LYS A 59 -13.87 -8.71 -1.80
N GLN A 60 -14.13 -7.42 -2.01
CA GLN A 60 -15.49 -6.89 -2.06
C GLN A 60 -16.28 -7.47 -3.25
N GLN A 61 -15.65 -7.60 -4.42
CA GLN A 61 -16.27 -8.25 -5.58
C GLN A 61 -16.60 -9.72 -5.31
N GLN A 62 -15.73 -10.47 -4.62
CA GLN A 62 -16.01 -11.84 -4.21
C GLN A 62 -17.24 -11.94 -3.29
N ILE A 63 -17.38 -11.02 -2.34
CA ILE A 63 -18.58 -10.94 -1.48
C ILE A 63 -19.83 -10.74 -2.34
N ASN A 64 -19.81 -9.76 -3.25
CA ASN A 64 -20.95 -9.45 -4.10
C ASN A 64 -21.37 -10.65 -4.97
N GLN A 65 -20.40 -11.39 -5.52
CA GLN A 65 -20.66 -12.60 -6.30
C GLN A 65 -21.27 -13.71 -5.45
N LEU A 66 -20.76 -13.94 -4.24
CA LEU A 66 -21.31 -14.93 -3.32
C LEU A 66 -22.73 -14.57 -2.88
N GLU A 67 -23.01 -13.29 -2.63
CA GLU A 67 -24.36 -12.80 -2.33
C GLU A 67 -25.31 -12.97 -3.51
N PHE A 68 -24.84 -12.77 -4.75
CA PHE A 68 -25.62 -13.04 -5.95
C PHE A 68 -25.99 -14.52 -6.07
N ILE A 69 -25.02 -15.42 -5.87
CA ILE A 69 -25.26 -16.87 -5.88
C ILE A 69 -26.27 -17.24 -4.78
N LEU A 70 -26.13 -16.67 -3.58
CA LEU A 70 -27.04 -16.92 -2.46
C LEU A 70 -28.48 -16.55 -2.82
N LYS A 71 -28.70 -15.35 -3.38
CA LYS A 71 -30.02 -14.89 -3.83
C LYS A 71 -30.60 -15.78 -4.94
N TYR A 72 -29.77 -16.22 -5.87
CA TYR A 72 -30.20 -17.13 -6.94
C TYR A 72 -30.63 -18.50 -6.38
N LEU A 73 -29.91 -19.03 -5.39
CA LEU A 73 -30.29 -20.26 -4.70
C LEU A 73 -31.62 -20.09 -3.95
N GLU A 74 -31.81 -18.97 -3.23
CA GLU A 74 -33.06 -18.66 -2.54
C GLU A 74 -34.25 -18.61 -3.49
N LYS A 75 -34.13 -17.86 -4.59
CA LYS A 75 -35.17 -17.77 -5.63
C LYS A 75 -35.48 -19.13 -6.26
N SER A 76 -34.45 -19.93 -6.55
CA SER A 76 -34.63 -21.27 -7.11
C SER A 76 -35.35 -22.22 -6.14
N MET A 77 -35.19 -22.03 -4.82
CA MET A 77 -35.94 -22.80 -3.81
C MET A 77 -37.40 -22.40 -3.72
N GLU A 78 -37.73 -21.12 -3.92
CA GLU A 78 -39.11 -20.62 -3.91
C GLU A 78 -39.88 -21.06 -5.16
N GLU A 79 -39.20 -21.09 -6.32
CA GLU A 79 -39.81 -21.44 -7.61
C GLU A 79 -39.93 -22.95 -7.84
N ALA A 80 -38.97 -23.74 -7.36
CA ALA A 80 -39.02 -25.18 -7.47
C ALA A 80 -39.72 -25.77 -6.24
N GLY A 81 -40.82 -26.50 -6.41
CA GLY A 81 -41.36 -27.38 -5.37
C GLY A 81 -40.35 -28.48 -5.02
N LEU A 82 -39.35 -28.13 -4.21
CA LEU A 82 -38.19 -28.97 -3.95
C LEU A 82 -38.57 -30.15 -3.06
N THR A 83 -38.05 -31.32 -3.40
CA THR A 83 -38.08 -32.48 -2.50
C THR A 83 -37.30 -32.17 -1.22
N GLU A 84 -37.67 -32.81 -0.12
CA GLU A 84 -37.05 -32.57 1.20
C GLU A 84 -35.52 -32.72 1.17
N GLN A 85 -35.01 -33.67 0.39
CA GLN A 85 -33.58 -33.88 0.18
C GLN A 85 -32.90 -32.67 -0.47
N LYS A 86 -33.53 -32.06 -1.47
CA LYS A 86 -32.96 -30.92 -2.19
C LYS A 86 -33.03 -29.64 -1.35
N VAL A 87 -34.08 -29.47 -0.54
CA VAL A 87 -34.15 -28.41 0.48
C VAL A 87 -33.00 -28.54 1.48
N ARG A 88 -32.71 -29.75 1.97
CA ARG A 88 -31.59 -29.98 2.90
C ARG A 88 -30.24 -29.66 2.27
N GLN A 89 -30.03 -30.07 1.02
CA GLN A 89 -28.81 -29.78 0.28
C GLN A 89 -28.62 -28.27 0.07
N THR A 90 -29.64 -27.56 -0.42
CA THR A 90 -29.52 -26.13 -0.68
C THR A 90 -29.30 -25.34 0.63
N LYS A 91 -29.96 -25.72 1.73
CA LYS A 91 -29.66 -25.12 3.06
C LYS A 91 -28.22 -25.36 3.51
N HIS A 92 -27.63 -26.50 3.17
CA HIS A 92 -26.22 -26.77 3.45
C HIS A 92 -25.31 -25.84 2.63
N GLU A 93 -25.58 -25.70 1.34
CA GLU A 93 -24.83 -24.81 0.43
C GLU A 93 -24.92 -23.34 0.87
N GLN A 94 -26.10 -22.84 1.23
CA GLN A 94 -26.30 -21.50 1.78
C GLN A 94 -25.44 -21.23 3.03
N ARG A 95 -25.39 -22.20 3.96
CA ARG A 95 -24.56 -22.09 5.17
C ARG A 95 -23.08 -22.01 4.82
N THR A 96 -22.63 -22.79 3.85
CA THR A 96 -21.23 -22.78 3.39
C THR A 96 -20.88 -21.44 2.74
N ILE A 97 -21.74 -20.92 1.87
CA ILE A 97 -21.56 -19.60 1.23
C ILE A 97 -21.51 -18.51 2.30
N THR A 98 -22.45 -18.52 3.24
CA THR A 98 -22.51 -17.53 4.34
C THR A 98 -21.24 -17.55 5.20
N LYS A 99 -20.72 -18.74 5.53
CA LYS A 99 -19.45 -18.86 6.26
C LYS A 99 -18.30 -18.23 5.49
N LYS A 100 -18.24 -18.46 4.17
CA LYS A 100 -17.19 -17.92 3.32
C LYS A 100 -17.26 -16.40 3.19
N ILE A 101 -18.46 -15.83 3.07
CA ILE A 101 -18.66 -14.37 3.12
C ILE A 101 -18.14 -13.80 4.44
N LYS A 102 -18.48 -14.41 5.59
CA LYS A 102 -18.00 -13.96 6.90
C LYS A 102 -16.48 -14.01 7.02
N GLN A 103 -15.85 -15.05 6.47
CA GLN A 103 -14.40 -15.16 6.44
C GLN A 103 -13.77 -14.02 5.62
N ILE A 104 -14.26 -13.79 4.39
CA ILE A 104 -13.72 -12.73 3.52
C ILE A 104 -13.92 -11.35 4.15
N LYS A 105 -15.06 -11.10 4.82
CA LYS A 105 -15.30 -9.86 5.57
C LYS A 105 -14.29 -9.66 6.70
N LYS A 106 -13.99 -10.72 7.47
CA LYS A 106 -12.95 -10.67 8.51
C LYS A 106 -11.57 -10.36 7.95
N GLU A 107 -11.21 -10.98 6.82
CA GLU A 107 -9.95 -10.70 6.13
C GLU A 107 -9.88 -9.26 5.62
N LEU A 108 -11.00 -8.70 5.13
CA LEU A 108 -11.10 -7.28 4.75
C LEU A 108 -10.97 -6.34 5.95
N ASP A 109 -11.64 -6.65 7.06
CA ASP A 109 -11.56 -5.85 8.29
C ASP A 109 -10.14 -5.85 8.88
N GLU A 110 -9.39 -6.94 8.73
CA GLU A 110 -7.98 -7.02 9.13
C GLU A 110 -7.11 -6.14 8.22
N ILE A 111 -7.32 -6.19 6.90
CA ILE A 111 -6.63 -5.35 5.92
C ILE A 111 -6.92 -3.86 6.17
N ILE A 112 -8.15 -3.48 6.53
CA ILE A 112 -8.54 -2.07 6.80
C ILE A 112 -7.98 -1.56 8.13
N LYS A 113 -7.79 -2.43 9.13
CA LYS A 113 -7.24 -2.03 10.43
C LYS A 113 -5.74 -1.72 10.42
N ASP A 114 -5.02 -2.23 9.42
CA ASP A 114 -3.60 -1.92 9.24
C ASP A 114 -3.38 -0.53 8.58
N ASP A 115 -4.46 0.17 8.16
CA ASP A 115 -4.45 1.49 7.51
C ASP A 115 -4.69 2.68 8.50
N ASP A 116 -4.97 2.42 9.79
CA ASP A 116 -5.15 3.41 10.89
C ASP A 116 -3.92 3.50 11.81
#